data_AF-A0A7S1D035-F1
#
_entry.id   AF-A0A7S1D035-F1
#
_cell.length_a   1.000
_cell.length_b   1.000
_cell.length_c   1.000
_cell.angle_alpha   90.00
_cell.angle_beta   90.00
_cell.angle_gamma   90.00
#
_symmetry.space_group_name_H-M   'P 1'
#
loop_
_entity.id
_entity.type
_entity.pdbx_description
1 polymer ?
#
loop_
_entity_poly.entity_id
_entity_poly.type
_entity_poly.pdbx_seq_one_letter_code
_entity_poly.pdbx_strand_id
1 'polypeptide(L)'
;RTKACVLLILKTMEDDNNNNADGMTTQLVVVERFGILTKIANPYASWWEPIMTNQCLNVIYKAMESFKDYEELQLKACHCLASLSMERGVNSWIMQTHCIQLVLTAMRTYRKNAALQCIACDIIGSVCATTSNNNNNTFTIVTKTDTNQQQKQQQKWGEEEGPIKKKQDLIAVQLGGVEAILRALDSHRHHAGVQSSGFTALRYLMKDYDNAGDEGDDNNNKKNTRFTSHIVHIFSCTLVNHVNNPTVIVEAMETIFVMLSTSSCLNRVFLVGQTNIRNVVANLVPSSPAVRISKQKLLEEMKRPSQILSRRHAATSTVSSLSGQLPAARPSPTLREQQEEDEEGKNKNSSQSMVSGPTAETSESSTPSSSSRKKSPPQSSPPEDSTSQQPTKAKRAFRFFRK
;
A
#
# COMPACT_ATOMS: atom_id res chain seq x y z
N ARG A 1 -12.05 5.72 -33.87
CA ARG A 1 -10.82 6.54 -33.99
C ARG A 1 -9.98 6.48 -32.71
N THR A 2 -10.48 6.94 -31.55
CA THR A 2 -9.77 6.84 -30.26
C THR A 2 -9.23 5.45 -29.96
N LYS A 3 -10.04 4.40 -30.18
CA LYS A 3 -9.61 3.00 -30.07
C LYS A 3 -8.36 2.66 -30.88
N ALA A 4 -8.34 3.04 -32.15
CA ALA A 4 -7.21 2.79 -33.04
C ALA A 4 -5.96 3.56 -32.60
N CYS A 5 -6.12 4.80 -32.12
CA CYS A 5 -5.02 5.59 -31.56
C CYS A 5 -4.41 4.91 -30.33
N VAL A 6 -5.24 4.39 -29.40
CA VAL A 6 -4.73 3.68 -28.22
C VAL A 6 -4.00 2.41 -28.63
N LEU A 7 -4.56 1.61 -29.53
CA LEU A 7 -3.90 0.37 -29.99
C LEU A 7 -2.57 0.66 -30.69
N LEU A 8 -2.48 1.74 -31.48
CA LEU A 8 -1.23 2.17 -32.10
C LEU A 8 -0.20 2.63 -31.05
N ILE A 9 -0.62 3.38 -30.05
CA ILE A 9 0.24 3.81 -28.93
C ILE A 9 0.75 2.58 -28.16
N LEU A 10 -0.12 1.63 -27.83
CA LEU A 10 0.26 0.41 -27.12
C LEU A 10 1.22 -0.45 -27.93
N LYS A 11 0.95 -0.61 -29.23
CA LYS A 11 1.83 -1.39 -30.12
C LYS A 11 3.21 -0.78 -30.22
N THR A 12 3.27 0.53 -30.43
CA THR A 12 4.56 1.24 -30.50
C THR A 12 5.30 1.24 -29.16
N MET A 13 4.60 1.34 -28.02
CA MET A 13 5.22 1.19 -26.70
C MET A 13 5.77 -0.22 -26.47
N GLU A 14 5.07 -1.25 -26.94
CA GLU A 14 5.55 -2.64 -26.87
C GLU A 14 6.80 -2.84 -27.72
N ASP A 15 6.82 -2.29 -28.93
CA ASP A 15 7.98 -2.35 -29.82
C ASP A 15 9.18 -1.59 -29.21
N ASP A 16 8.95 -0.43 -28.61
CA ASP A 16 9.98 0.36 -27.92
C ASP A 16 10.53 -0.34 -26.68
N ASN A 17 9.67 -1.00 -25.89
CA ASN A 17 10.08 -1.79 -24.73
C ASN A 17 10.96 -2.98 -25.13
N ASN A 18 10.74 -3.57 -26.32
CA ASN A 18 11.51 -4.71 -26.79
C ASN A 18 12.85 -4.32 -27.42
N ASN A 19 12.95 -3.12 -28.01
CA ASN A 19 14.08 -2.79 -28.86
C ASN A 19 15.33 -2.30 -28.12
N ASN A 20 15.26 -1.84 -26.86
CA ASN A 20 16.40 -1.52 -25.96
C ASN A 20 17.59 -0.68 -26.53
N ALA A 21 17.52 -0.20 -27.77
CA ALA A 21 18.70 0.11 -28.57
C ALA A 21 19.15 1.58 -28.55
N ASP A 22 18.41 2.49 -27.92
CA ASP A 22 18.88 3.87 -27.75
C ASP A 22 18.24 4.54 -26.51
N GLY A 23 18.91 4.37 -25.36
CA GLY A 23 18.27 4.45 -24.04
C GLY A 23 17.57 5.78 -23.72
N MET A 24 18.06 6.93 -24.19
CA MET A 24 17.50 8.22 -23.82
C MET A 24 16.31 8.63 -24.69
N THR A 25 16.40 8.43 -26.01
CA THR A 25 15.32 8.77 -26.95
C THR A 25 14.10 7.91 -26.70
N THR A 26 14.29 6.60 -26.47
CA THR A 26 13.20 5.68 -26.16
C THR A 26 12.48 6.06 -24.86
N GLN A 27 13.22 6.45 -23.81
CA GLN A 27 12.64 6.88 -22.54
C GLN A 27 11.68 8.08 -22.68
N LEU A 28 12.10 9.11 -23.41
CA LEU A 28 11.29 10.32 -23.60
C LEU A 28 10.01 10.02 -24.39
N VAL A 29 10.11 9.22 -25.45
CA VAL A 29 8.97 8.81 -26.28
C VAL A 29 7.97 7.98 -25.47
N VAL A 30 8.46 7.05 -24.64
CA VAL A 30 7.60 6.25 -23.77
C VAL A 30 6.88 7.13 -22.74
N VAL A 31 7.57 8.10 -22.13
CA VAL A 31 6.96 9.07 -21.20
C VAL A 31 5.84 9.88 -21.87
N GLU A 32 6.10 10.41 -23.08
CA GLU A 32 5.10 11.18 -23.81
C GLU A 32 3.86 10.34 -24.09
N ARG A 33 4.05 9.09 -24.53
CA ARG A 33 2.97 8.15 -24.80
C ARG A 33 2.17 7.78 -23.56
N PHE A 34 2.81 7.60 -22.40
CA PHE A 34 2.10 7.46 -21.13
C PHE A 34 1.28 8.69 -20.78
N GLY A 35 1.80 9.89 -21.06
CA GLY A 35 1.07 11.14 -20.87
C GLY A 35 -0.19 11.21 -21.73
N ILE A 36 -0.12 10.74 -22.98
CA ILE A 36 -1.27 10.62 -23.87
C ILE A 36 -2.24 9.54 -23.35
N LEU A 37 -1.73 8.36 -23.00
CA LEU A 37 -2.52 7.24 -22.50
C LEU A 37 -3.31 7.64 -21.24
N THR A 38 -2.67 8.36 -20.32
CA THR A 38 -3.29 8.88 -19.10
C THR A 38 -4.45 9.83 -19.39
N LYS A 39 -4.29 10.73 -20.36
CA LYS A 39 -5.37 11.67 -20.76
C LYS A 39 -6.54 10.95 -21.43
N ILE A 40 -6.24 9.85 -22.13
CA ILE A 40 -7.23 9.04 -22.83
C ILE A 40 -7.92 8.05 -21.87
N ALA A 41 -7.23 7.59 -20.83
CA ALA A 41 -7.71 6.71 -19.77
C ALA A 41 -8.74 7.44 -18.87
N ASN A 42 -9.90 7.75 -19.44
CA ASN A 42 -11.05 8.26 -18.71
C ASN A 42 -11.96 7.07 -18.38
N PRO A 43 -12.11 6.69 -17.10
CA PRO A 43 -12.91 5.53 -16.70
C PRO A 43 -14.41 5.67 -17.04
N TYR A 44 -14.89 6.88 -17.35
CA TYR A 44 -16.30 7.11 -17.71
C TYR A 44 -16.61 6.95 -19.20
N ALA A 45 -15.60 6.70 -20.04
CA ALA A 45 -15.74 6.80 -21.49
C ALA A 45 -16.05 5.44 -22.12
N SER A 46 -17.33 5.05 -22.24
CA SER A 46 -17.90 3.71 -22.62
C SER A 46 -17.13 2.80 -23.60
N TRP A 47 -16.26 3.33 -24.46
CA TRP A 47 -15.37 2.55 -25.33
C TRP A 47 -14.15 1.95 -24.62
N TRP A 48 -13.98 2.20 -23.31
CA TRP A 48 -12.81 1.85 -22.53
C TRP A 48 -12.67 0.34 -22.21
N GLU A 49 -13.77 -0.39 -22.02
CA GLU A 49 -13.76 -1.82 -21.60
C GLU A 49 -12.97 -2.77 -22.52
N PRO A 50 -13.12 -2.75 -23.87
CA PRO A 50 -12.46 -3.75 -24.73
C PRO A 50 -11.00 -3.42 -25.07
N ILE A 51 -10.52 -2.23 -24.71
CA ILE A 51 -9.17 -1.75 -25.02
C ILE A 51 -8.27 -1.91 -23.81
N MET A 52 -8.84 -1.73 -22.62
CA MET A 52 -8.16 -1.99 -21.33
C MET A 52 -8.20 -3.47 -20.99
N THR A 53 -7.83 -4.27 -21.98
CA THR A 53 -7.45 -5.67 -21.79
C THR A 53 -6.14 -5.75 -21.01
N ASN A 54 -5.83 -6.97 -20.60
CA ASN A 54 -4.51 -7.39 -20.10
C ASN A 54 -3.33 -6.85 -20.93
N GLN A 55 -3.51 -6.50 -22.21
CA GLN A 55 -2.44 -5.93 -23.05
C GLN A 55 -1.98 -4.55 -22.57
N CYS A 56 -2.91 -3.62 -22.30
CA CYS A 56 -2.55 -2.28 -21.85
C CYS A 56 -1.79 -2.37 -20.52
N LEU A 57 -2.36 -3.09 -19.57
CA LEU A 57 -1.74 -3.27 -18.26
C LEU A 57 -0.38 -4.00 -18.35
N ASN A 58 -0.22 -4.96 -19.25
CA ASN A 58 1.06 -5.62 -19.50
C ASN A 58 2.11 -4.67 -20.10
N VAL A 59 1.71 -3.77 -21.01
CA VAL A 59 2.61 -2.72 -21.53
C VAL A 59 3.05 -1.79 -20.41
N ILE A 60 2.13 -1.40 -19.52
CA ILE A 60 2.45 -0.56 -18.37
C ILE A 60 3.40 -1.29 -17.42
N TYR A 61 3.11 -2.55 -17.07
CA TYR A 61 3.94 -3.40 -16.24
C TYR A 61 5.37 -3.52 -16.80
N LYS A 62 5.50 -3.93 -18.07
CA LYS A 62 6.80 -4.10 -18.73
C LYS A 62 7.59 -2.80 -18.76
N ALA A 63 6.94 -1.67 -19.06
CA ALA A 63 7.62 -0.38 -19.06
C ALA A 63 8.09 0.01 -17.65
N MET A 64 7.26 -0.19 -16.61
CA MET A 64 7.67 0.08 -15.24
C MET A 64 8.84 -0.81 -14.80
N GLU A 65 8.87 -2.06 -15.24
CA GLU A 65 9.95 -3.01 -14.95
C GLU A 65 11.26 -2.64 -15.69
N SER A 66 11.18 -2.37 -17.00
CA SER A 66 12.33 -2.00 -17.84
C SER A 66 12.94 -0.65 -17.47
N PHE A 67 12.12 0.31 -17.01
CA PHE A 67 12.54 1.68 -16.71
C PHE A 67 12.36 2.03 -15.22
N LYS A 68 12.70 1.10 -14.33
CA LYS A 68 12.59 1.29 -12.87
C LYS A 68 13.39 2.49 -12.33
N ASP A 69 14.48 2.85 -13.00
CA ASP A 69 15.39 3.93 -12.63
C ASP A 69 15.05 5.28 -13.30
N TYR A 70 13.91 5.36 -14.00
CA TYR A 70 13.44 6.61 -14.63
C TYR A 70 12.20 7.19 -13.95
N GLU A 71 12.43 8.17 -13.06
CA GLU A 71 11.43 8.78 -12.17
C GLU A 71 10.17 9.27 -12.89
N GLU A 72 10.34 10.01 -13.98
CA GLU A 72 9.21 10.60 -14.71
C GLU A 72 8.32 9.52 -15.33
N LEU A 73 8.91 8.46 -15.88
CA LEU A 73 8.17 7.33 -16.42
C LEU A 73 7.41 6.58 -15.33
N GLN A 74 8.04 6.33 -14.18
CA GLN A 74 7.36 5.70 -13.05
C GLN A 74 6.17 6.54 -12.57
N LEU A 75 6.33 7.87 -12.49
CA LEU A 75 5.24 8.78 -12.15
C LEU A 75 4.08 8.69 -13.16
N LYS A 76 4.37 8.75 -14.46
CA LYS A 76 3.33 8.70 -15.51
C LYS A 76 2.66 7.33 -15.59
N ALA A 77 3.43 6.25 -15.43
CA ALA A 77 2.91 4.89 -15.41
C ALA A 77 1.99 4.67 -14.20
N CYS A 78 2.39 5.12 -13.00
CA CYS A 78 1.53 5.12 -11.82
C CYS A 78 0.26 5.96 -12.04
N HIS A 79 0.38 7.14 -12.65
CA HIS A 79 -0.80 7.97 -12.95
C HIS A 79 -1.77 7.26 -13.90
N CYS A 80 -1.23 6.56 -14.90
CA CYS A 80 -2.04 5.72 -15.77
C CYS A 80 -2.73 4.64 -14.94
N LEU A 81 -1.99 3.83 -14.16
CA LEU A 81 -2.55 2.77 -13.30
C LEU A 81 -3.64 3.28 -12.35
N ALA A 82 -3.44 4.42 -11.69
CA ALA A 82 -4.43 5.02 -10.79
C ALA A 82 -5.74 5.38 -11.53
N SER A 83 -5.62 5.82 -12.78
CA SER A 83 -6.79 6.12 -13.61
C SER A 83 -7.54 4.84 -13.98
N LEU A 84 -6.82 3.71 -14.08
CA LEU A 84 -7.40 2.40 -14.42
C LEU A 84 -7.95 1.68 -13.20
N SER A 85 -7.36 1.88 -12.03
CA SER A 85 -7.77 1.19 -10.80
C SER A 85 -9.16 1.61 -10.30
N MET A 86 -9.71 2.70 -10.85
CA MET A 86 -11.10 3.09 -10.61
C MET A 86 -12.08 2.03 -11.12
N GLU A 87 -11.64 1.17 -12.05
CA GLU A 87 -12.45 0.06 -12.55
C GLU A 87 -12.22 -1.24 -11.76
N ARG A 88 -13.32 -1.90 -11.39
CA ARG A 88 -13.29 -3.13 -10.59
C ARG A 88 -12.54 -4.28 -11.27
N GLY A 89 -12.74 -4.47 -12.58
CA GLY A 89 -12.08 -5.53 -13.34
C GLY A 89 -10.55 -5.39 -13.38
N VAL A 90 -10.06 -4.15 -13.41
CA VAL A 90 -8.63 -3.84 -13.47
C VAL A 90 -7.95 -4.13 -12.13
N ASN A 91 -8.61 -3.86 -11.00
CA ASN A 91 -8.00 -4.09 -9.68
C ASN A 91 -7.70 -5.57 -9.42
N SER A 92 -8.57 -6.47 -9.87
CA SER A 92 -8.30 -7.91 -9.82
C SER A 92 -7.02 -8.26 -10.58
N TRP A 93 -6.81 -7.67 -11.76
CA TRP A 93 -5.60 -7.88 -12.53
C TRP A 93 -4.37 -7.26 -11.85
N ILE A 94 -4.45 -6.03 -11.36
CA ILE A 94 -3.34 -5.34 -10.66
C ILE A 94 -2.86 -6.18 -9.46
N MET A 95 -3.80 -6.81 -8.75
CA MET A 95 -3.48 -7.71 -7.64
C MET A 95 -2.82 -9.00 -8.07
N GLN A 96 -3.20 -9.55 -9.23
CA GLN A 96 -2.66 -10.80 -9.76
C GLN A 96 -1.27 -10.65 -10.41
N THR A 97 -0.84 -9.45 -10.77
CA THR A 97 0.27 -9.25 -11.74
C THR A 97 1.53 -8.61 -11.19
N HIS A 98 1.83 -8.74 -9.89
CA HIS A 98 2.98 -8.08 -9.23
C HIS A 98 3.05 -6.55 -9.46
N CYS A 99 2.04 -5.90 -10.05
CA CYS A 99 2.00 -4.46 -10.27
C CYS A 99 2.09 -3.69 -8.95
N ILE A 100 1.45 -4.17 -7.89
CA ILE A 100 1.60 -3.60 -6.55
C ILE A 100 3.07 -3.62 -6.11
N GLN A 101 3.82 -4.69 -6.40
CA GLN A 101 5.24 -4.75 -6.07
C GLN A 101 6.06 -3.69 -6.82
N LEU A 102 5.76 -3.46 -8.10
CA LEU A 102 6.39 -2.38 -8.88
C LEU A 102 6.05 -1.00 -8.32
N VAL A 103 4.79 -0.74 -7.98
CA VAL A 103 4.36 0.51 -7.33
C VAL A 103 5.10 0.72 -6.01
N LEU A 104 5.20 -0.30 -5.16
CA LEU A 104 5.93 -0.23 -3.90
C LEU A 104 7.44 -0.04 -4.11
N THR A 105 8.00 -0.63 -5.16
CA THR A 105 9.40 -0.41 -5.54
C THR A 105 9.62 1.03 -5.96
N ALA A 106 8.76 1.58 -6.83
CA ALA A 106 8.80 2.99 -7.22
C ALA A 106 8.66 3.93 -6.01
N MET A 107 7.76 3.65 -5.07
CA MET A 107 7.63 4.42 -3.84
C MET A 107 8.93 4.44 -3.01
N ARG A 108 9.61 3.29 -2.90
CA ARG A 108 10.88 3.19 -2.16
C ARG A 108 12.01 3.93 -2.87
N THR A 109 12.12 3.77 -4.18
CA THR A 109 13.16 4.43 -5.01
C THR A 109 12.99 5.95 -5.01
N TYR A 110 11.78 6.44 -5.30
CA TYR A 110 11.48 7.87 -5.45
C TYR A 110 10.79 8.46 -4.22
N ARG A 111 11.34 8.17 -3.04
CA ARG A 111 10.78 8.62 -1.75
C ARG A 111 10.60 10.13 -1.64
N LYS A 112 11.35 10.94 -2.40
CA LYS A 112 11.28 12.41 -2.39
C LYS A 112 10.24 12.99 -3.36
N ASN A 113 9.68 12.18 -4.26
CA ASN A 113 8.69 12.63 -5.23
C ASN A 113 7.28 12.57 -4.63
N ALA A 114 6.78 13.69 -4.12
CA ALA A 114 5.48 13.75 -3.48
C ALA A 114 4.32 13.35 -4.42
N ALA A 115 4.39 13.72 -5.71
CA ALA A 115 3.36 13.36 -6.67
C ALA A 115 3.30 11.84 -6.89
N LEU A 116 4.45 11.18 -7.03
CA LEU A 116 4.53 9.73 -7.16
C LEU A 116 4.01 9.03 -5.90
N GLN A 117 4.41 9.49 -4.71
CA GLN A 117 3.91 8.92 -3.45
C GLN A 117 2.39 9.05 -3.32
N CYS A 118 1.84 10.22 -3.68
CA CYS A 118 0.40 10.48 -3.63
C CYS A 118 -0.36 9.50 -4.53
N ILE A 119 0.03 9.42 -5.81
CA ILE A 119 -0.61 8.55 -6.80
C ILE A 119 -0.45 7.08 -6.43
N ALA A 120 0.73 6.68 -5.95
CA ALA A 120 0.97 5.31 -5.51
C ALA A 120 0.05 4.92 -4.33
N CYS A 121 -0.15 5.82 -3.36
CA CYS A 121 -1.13 5.62 -2.30
C CYS A 121 -2.57 5.50 -2.86
N ASP A 122 -2.94 6.31 -3.85
CA ASP A 122 -4.27 6.22 -4.49
C ASP A 122 -4.47 4.85 -5.17
N ILE A 123 -3.47 4.33 -5.89
CA ILE A 123 -3.52 2.99 -6.50
C ILE A 123 -3.77 1.94 -5.42
N ILE A 124 -2.94 1.94 -4.36
CA ILE A 124 -3.03 0.94 -3.28
C ILE A 124 -4.40 1.01 -2.59
N GLY A 125 -4.86 2.22 -2.25
CA GLY A 125 -6.16 2.42 -1.60
C GLY A 125 -7.32 1.99 -2.50
N SER A 126 -7.27 2.31 -3.79
CA SER A 126 -8.29 1.93 -4.78
C SER A 126 -8.41 0.41 -4.93
N VAL A 127 -7.27 -0.26 -5.03
CA VAL A 127 -7.19 -1.71 -5.15
C VAL A 127 -7.74 -2.40 -3.90
N CYS A 128 -7.33 -1.96 -2.70
CA CYS A 128 -7.85 -2.48 -1.43
C CYS A 128 -9.33 -2.13 -1.18
N ALA A 129 -9.83 -1.01 -1.71
CA ALA A 129 -11.25 -0.67 -1.57
C ALA A 129 -12.16 -1.64 -2.34
N THR A 130 -11.70 -2.13 -3.50
CA THR A 130 -12.51 -3.04 -4.33
C THR A 130 -12.61 -4.45 -3.76
N THR A 131 -11.57 -4.94 -3.11
CA THR A 131 -11.55 -6.25 -2.46
C THR A 131 -12.43 -6.28 -1.22
N SER A 132 -12.37 -5.25 -0.35
CA SER A 132 -13.21 -5.19 0.85
C SER A 132 -14.73 -5.15 0.55
N ASN A 133 -15.14 -4.70 -0.64
CA ASN A 133 -16.56 -4.64 -1.03
C ASN A 133 -17.10 -6.00 -1.52
N ASN A 134 -16.23 -6.89 -2.00
CA ASN A 134 -16.64 -8.17 -2.61
C ASN A 134 -16.83 -9.30 -1.60
N ASN A 135 -16.51 -9.07 -0.32
CA ASN A 135 -16.63 -10.06 0.75
C ASN A 135 -18.09 -10.31 1.20
N ASN A 136 -19.06 -9.61 0.61
CA ASN A 136 -20.50 -9.82 0.84
C ASN A 136 -21.22 -10.33 -0.44
N ASN A 137 -20.94 -11.57 -0.85
CA ASN A 137 -21.91 -12.46 -1.52
C ASN A 137 -22.07 -12.55 -3.06
N THR A 138 -21.22 -12.04 -3.97
CA THR A 138 -21.48 -12.28 -5.42
C THR A 138 -20.26 -12.23 -6.35
N PHE A 139 -19.48 -13.32 -6.45
CA PHE A 139 -18.67 -13.55 -7.65
C PHE A 139 -18.47 -15.05 -7.88
N THR A 140 -19.51 -15.71 -8.37
CA THR A 140 -19.50 -17.13 -8.73
C THR A 140 -19.82 -17.36 -10.22
N ILE A 141 -20.03 -16.32 -11.03
CA ILE A 141 -20.52 -16.49 -12.41
C ILE A 141 -19.98 -15.40 -13.35
N VAL A 142 -18.67 -15.38 -13.65
CA VAL A 142 -18.13 -14.88 -14.94
C VAL A 142 -16.75 -15.54 -15.19
N THR A 143 -16.69 -16.87 -15.33
CA THR A 143 -15.48 -17.55 -15.88
C THR A 143 -15.84 -18.72 -16.80
N LYS A 144 -17.04 -18.74 -17.38
CA LYS A 144 -17.42 -19.70 -18.43
C LYS A 144 -17.80 -18.97 -19.72
N THR A 145 -16.83 -18.30 -20.34
CA THR A 145 -16.85 -18.03 -21.79
C THR A 145 -15.43 -17.72 -22.29
N ASP A 146 -14.85 -18.75 -22.91
CA ASP A 146 -13.84 -18.80 -23.97
C ASP A 146 -12.70 -17.77 -24.04
N THR A 147 -11.47 -18.25 -23.77
CA THR A 147 -10.32 -18.15 -24.69
C THR A 147 -9.14 -19.04 -24.24
N ASN A 148 -8.88 -20.12 -24.99
CA ASN A 148 -7.88 -21.17 -24.74
C ASN A 148 -6.39 -20.75 -24.80
N GLN A 149 -6.06 -19.46 -24.83
CA GLN A 149 -4.67 -18.99 -24.94
C GLN A 149 -4.13 -18.35 -23.65
N GLN A 150 -5.00 -17.92 -22.73
CA GLN A 150 -4.59 -17.47 -21.39
C GLN A 150 -4.38 -18.63 -20.41
N GLN A 151 -4.94 -19.80 -20.71
CA GLN A 151 -4.84 -20.98 -19.83
C GLN A 151 -3.41 -21.51 -19.69
N LYS A 152 -2.53 -21.42 -20.69
CA LYS A 152 -1.17 -21.99 -20.55
C LYS A 152 -0.24 -21.22 -19.60
N GLN A 153 -0.44 -19.91 -19.41
CA GLN A 153 0.30 -19.15 -18.38
C GLN A 153 -0.43 -19.17 -17.03
N GLN A 154 -1.76 -19.32 -17.01
CA GLN A 154 -2.56 -19.42 -15.79
C GLN A 154 -2.58 -20.83 -15.17
N GLN A 155 -2.41 -21.91 -15.96
CA GLN A 155 -2.44 -23.31 -15.50
C GLN A 155 -1.24 -23.68 -14.63
N LYS A 156 -0.09 -23.02 -14.79
CA LYS A 156 1.03 -23.21 -13.85
C LYS A 156 0.70 -22.67 -12.44
N TRP A 157 -0.28 -21.78 -12.32
CA TRP A 157 -0.68 -21.15 -11.05
C TRP A 157 -2.06 -21.60 -10.54
N GLY A 158 -2.77 -22.46 -11.29
CA GLY A 158 -4.18 -22.76 -11.03
C GLY A 158 -4.50 -24.13 -10.42
N GLU A 159 -3.54 -25.04 -10.27
CA GLU A 159 -3.83 -26.43 -9.88
C GLU A 159 -3.70 -26.73 -8.36
N GLU A 160 -3.21 -25.79 -7.54
CA GLU A 160 -3.06 -26.02 -6.09
C GLU A 160 -3.90 -25.12 -5.16
N GLU A 161 -4.65 -24.13 -5.66
CA GLU A 161 -5.28 -23.16 -4.76
C GLU A 161 -6.79 -23.35 -4.54
N GLY A 162 -7.12 -23.84 -3.34
CA GLY A 162 -8.38 -23.56 -2.65
C GLY A 162 -8.61 -22.05 -2.45
N PRO A 163 -9.62 -21.62 -1.67
CA PRO A 163 -10.29 -20.31 -1.79
C PRO A 163 -9.34 -19.10 -1.82
N ILE A 164 -8.94 -18.70 -3.03
CA ILE A 164 -7.95 -17.67 -3.39
C ILE A 164 -8.37 -16.27 -2.91
N LYS A 165 -9.68 -16.05 -2.68
CA LYS A 165 -10.25 -14.72 -2.40
C LYS A 165 -9.75 -14.08 -1.10
N LYS A 166 -9.38 -14.85 -0.08
CA LYS A 166 -8.86 -14.26 1.18
C LYS A 166 -7.38 -13.87 1.13
N LYS A 167 -6.63 -14.33 0.11
CA LYS A 167 -5.18 -14.08 0.05
C LYS A 167 -4.82 -12.75 -0.61
N GLN A 168 -5.71 -12.14 -1.41
CA GLN A 168 -5.31 -10.99 -2.21
C GLN A 168 -5.01 -9.74 -1.36
N ASP A 169 -5.90 -9.30 -0.46
CA ASP A 169 -5.61 -8.15 0.44
C ASP A 169 -4.38 -8.35 1.31
N LEU A 170 -4.12 -9.61 1.64
CA LEU A 170 -2.94 -10.02 2.37
C LEU A 170 -1.66 -9.74 1.59
N ILE A 171 -1.67 -9.77 0.25
CA ILE A 171 -0.49 -9.52 -0.59
C ILE A 171 0.01 -8.09 -0.41
N ALA A 172 -0.84 -7.06 -0.51
CA ALA A 172 -0.39 -5.67 -0.36
C ALA A 172 0.20 -5.40 1.03
N VAL A 173 -0.38 -6.01 2.07
CA VAL A 173 0.13 -5.96 3.44
C VAL A 173 1.45 -6.73 3.58
N GLN A 174 1.52 -7.98 3.09
CA GLN A 174 2.70 -8.85 3.14
C GLN A 174 3.89 -8.28 2.37
N LEU A 175 3.64 -7.56 1.27
CA LEU A 175 4.69 -6.93 0.46
C LEU A 175 5.25 -5.64 1.06
N GLY A 176 4.85 -5.30 2.29
CA GLY A 176 5.31 -4.10 3.00
C GLY A 176 4.64 -2.82 2.48
N GLY A 177 3.42 -2.92 1.94
CA GLY A 177 2.67 -1.75 1.46
C GLY A 177 2.36 -0.77 2.58
N VAL A 178 2.04 -1.29 3.77
CA VAL A 178 1.79 -0.46 4.94
C VAL A 178 3.04 0.33 5.35
N GLU A 179 4.21 -0.32 5.40
CA GLU A 179 5.48 0.36 5.71
C GLU A 179 5.82 1.43 4.65
N ALA A 180 5.60 1.15 3.38
CA ALA A 180 5.82 2.10 2.30
C ALA A 180 4.92 3.34 2.45
N ILE A 181 3.63 3.15 2.77
CA ILE A 181 2.70 4.27 2.99
C ILE A 181 3.10 5.08 4.23
N LEU A 182 3.43 4.43 5.35
CA LEU A 182 3.90 5.15 6.55
C LEU A 182 5.15 5.98 6.26
N ARG A 183 6.11 5.42 5.50
CA ARG A 183 7.32 6.14 5.10
C ARG A 183 7.01 7.31 4.16
N ALA A 184 6.02 7.17 3.27
CA ALA A 184 5.55 8.25 2.42
C ALA A 184 4.91 9.39 3.23
N LEU A 185 4.01 9.05 4.16
CA LEU A 185 3.39 10.00 5.08
C LEU A 185 4.43 10.72 5.95
N ASP A 186 5.46 10.00 6.39
CA ASP A 186 6.55 10.56 7.20
C ASP A 186 7.49 11.45 6.40
N SER A 187 7.79 11.09 5.15
CA SER A 187 8.69 11.88 4.28
C SER A 187 8.02 13.15 3.75
N HIS A 188 6.68 13.15 3.67
CA HIS A 188 5.88 14.23 3.08
C HIS A 188 4.87 14.79 4.07
N ARG A 189 5.31 15.07 5.31
CA ARG A 189 4.43 15.54 6.41
C ARG A 189 3.64 16.80 6.09
N HIS A 190 4.10 17.63 5.16
CA HIS A 190 3.47 18.90 4.78
C HIS A 190 2.70 18.84 3.45
N HIS A 191 2.77 17.72 2.72
CA HIS A 191 2.09 17.60 1.43
C HIS A 191 0.69 17.02 1.59
N ALA A 192 -0.34 17.87 1.53
CA ALA A 192 -1.73 17.47 1.78
C ALA A 192 -2.22 16.29 0.93
N GLY A 193 -1.84 16.24 -0.37
CA GLY A 193 -2.19 15.12 -1.25
C GLY A 193 -1.70 13.76 -0.72
N VAL A 194 -0.38 13.62 -0.53
CA VAL A 194 0.23 12.42 0.07
C VAL A 194 -0.40 12.05 1.41
N GLN A 195 -0.68 13.03 2.27
CA GLN A 195 -1.35 12.75 3.55
C GLN A 195 -2.75 12.16 3.33
N SER A 196 -3.60 12.83 2.54
CA SER A 196 -4.97 12.39 2.27
C SER A 196 -5.01 11.00 1.62
N SER A 197 -4.23 10.80 0.55
CA SER A 197 -4.16 9.54 -0.18
C SER A 197 -3.56 8.42 0.68
N GLY A 198 -2.51 8.73 1.45
CA GLY A 198 -1.86 7.76 2.33
C GLY A 198 -2.78 7.29 3.46
N PHE A 199 -3.50 8.20 4.14
CA PHE A 199 -4.49 7.81 5.15
C PHE A 199 -5.65 7.02 4.54
N THR A 200 -6.14 7.44 3.37
CA THR A 200 -7.19 6.69 2.65
C THR A 200 -6.73 5.26 2.36
N ALA A 201 -5.51 5.07 1.86
CA ALA A 201 -4.95 3.76 1.59
C ALA A 201 -4.79 2.91 2.87
N LEU A 202 -4.28 3.52 3.95
CA LEU A 202 -4.19 2.85 5.25
C LEU A 202 -5.55 2.42 5.76
N ARG A 203 -6.59 3.25 5.65
CA ARG A 203 -7.94 2.91 6.10
C ARG A 203 -8.46 1.64 5.43
N TYR A 204 -8.25 1.49 4.12
CA TYR A 204 -8.66 0.29 3.41
C TYR A 204 -7.81 -0.93 3.80
N LEU A 205 -6.48 -0.78 3.89
CA LEU A 205 -5.59 -1.87 4.32
C LEU A 205 -5.88 -2.36 5.74
N MET A 206 -6.20 -1.45 6.67
CA MET A 206 -6.45 -1.81 8.07
C MET A 206 -7.78 -2.52 8.27
N LYS A 207 -8.77 -2.31 7.40
CA LYS A 207 -10.09 -2.93 7.53
C LYS A 207 -10.01 -4.47 7.48
N ASP A 208 -9.07 -5.00 6.70
CA ASP A 208 -8.91 -6.45 6.53
C ASP A 208 -7.74 -7.04 7.35
N TYR A 209 -6.88 -6.19 7.95
CA TYR A 209 -5.70 -6.62 8.72
C TYR A 209 -6.06 -7.52 9.92
N ASP A 210 -7.18 -7.25 10.60
CA ASP A 210 -7.57 -7.98 11.81
C ASP A 210 -8.00 -9.42 11.56
N ASN A 211 -8.38 -9.75 10.32
CA ASN A 211 -8.77 -11.11 9.97
C ASN A 211 -7.57 -12.05 9.77
N ALA A 212 -6.36 -11.51 9.65
CA ALA A 212 -5.16 -12.28 9.28
C ALA A 212 -4.26 -12.65 10.47
N GLY A 213 -4.52 -12.12 11.67
CA GLY A 213 -3.51 -12.02 12.74
C GLY A 213 -3.63 -12.97 13.94
N ASP A 214 -4.60 -13.89 13.99
CA ASP A 214 -4.87 -14.67 15.22
C ASP A 214 -4.01 -15.95 15.39
N GLU A 215 -3.06 -16.20 14.49
CA GLU A 215 -2.13 -17.35 14.60
C GLU A 215 -0.94 -17.02 15.52
N GLY A 216 -1.19 -16.98 16.84
CA GLY A 216 -0.30 -17.41 17.94
C GLY A 216 1.17 -16.95 18.07
N ASP A 217 1.76 -16.18 17.16
CA ASP A 217 3.19 -15.84 17.21
C ASP A 217 3.48 -14.56 18.03
N ASP A 218 4.13 -14.72 19.18
CA ASP A 218 4.58 -13.63 20.06
C ASP A 218 5.50 -12.60 19.37
N ASN A 219 6.22 -12.97 18.30
CA ASN A 219 7.00 -12.00 17.53
C ASN A 219 6.12 -10.99 16.78
N ASN A 220 4.90 -11.39 16.43
CA ASN A 220 3.95 -10.53 15.73
C ASN A 220 3.45 -9.41 16.64
N ASN A 221 3.29 -9.67 17.94
CA ASN A 221 2.93 -8.65 18.93
C ASN A 221 3.95 -7.50 19.00
N LYS A 222 5.26 -7.80 18.96
CA LYS A 222 6.31 -6.76 18.95
C LYS A 222 6.28 -5.90 17.69
N LYS A 223 6.07 -6.51 16.52
CA LYS A 223 5.94 -5.75 15.25
C LYS A 223 4.69 -4.86 15.27
N ASN A 224 3.57 -5.39 15.74
CA ASN A 224 2.31 -4.64 15.87
C ASN A 224 2.44 -3.44 16.82
N THR A 225 3.14 -3.57 17.95
CA THR A 225 3.34 -2.42 18.88
C THR A 225 4.15 -1.28 18.25
N ARG A 226 5.30 -1.59 17.61
CA ARG A 226 6.11 -0.57 16.91
C ARG A 226 5.34 0.08 15.78
N PHE A 227 4.63 -0.73 15.01
CA PHE A 227 3.78 -0.28 13.91
C PHE A 227 2.71 0.72 14.40
N THR A 228 2.00 0.36 15.47
CA THR A 228 0.97 1.22 16.07
C THR A 228 1.56 2.52 16.56
N SER A 229 2.69 2.47 17.29
CA SER A 229 3.37 3.66 17.79
C SER A 229 3.77 4.61 16.66
N HIS A 230 4.21 4.07 15.51
CA HIS A 230 4.57 4.88 14.35
C HIS A 230 3.34 5.56 13.73
N ILE A 231 2.22 4.85 13.60
CA ILE A 231 0.96 5.45 13.13
C ILE A 231 0.50 6.58 14.05
N VAL A 232 0.51 6.34 15.36
CA VAL A 232 0.12 7.35 16.36
C VAL A 232 0.97 8.60 16.24
N HIS A 233 2.29 8.44 16.06
CA HIS A 233 3.20 9.57 15.87
C HIS A 233 2.89 10.33 14.58
N ILE A 234 2.75 9.64 13.45
CA ILE A 234 2.43 10.24 12.14
C ILE A 234 1.12 11.01 12.24
N PHE A 235 0.06 10.41 12.77
CA PHE A 235 -1.23 11.05 12.95
C PHE A 235 -1.15 12.33 13.79
N SER A 236 -0.45 12.26 14.93
CA SER A 236 -0.30 13.42 15.82
C SER A 236 0.40 14.56 15.08
N CYS A 237 1.44 14.26 14.29
CA CYS A 237 2.11 15.23 13.44
C CYS A 237 1.18 15.77 12.34
N THR A 238 0.39 14.91 11.69
CA THR A 238 -0.56 15.33 10.64
C THR A 238 -1.60 16.29 11.19
N LEU A 239 -2.22 15.99 12.34
CA LEU A 239 -3.24 16.88 12.93
C LEU A 239 -2.69 18.26 13.26
N VAL A 240 -1.44 18.34 13.73
CA VAL A 240 -0.78 19.62 14.02
C VAL A 240 -0.41 20.36 12.73
N ASN A 241 0.22 19.66 11.77
CA ASN A 241 0.73 20.27 10.54
C ASN A 241 -0.37 20.69 9.55
N HIS A 242 -1.53 20.03 9.59
CA HIS A 242 -2.64 20.23 8.64
C HIS A 242 -3.91 20.77 9.31
N VAL A 243 -3.78 21.52 10.41
CA VAL A 243 -4.93 22.09 11.14
C VAL A 243 -5.88 22.91 10.24
N ASN A 244 -5.35 23.49 9.16
CA ASN A 244 -6.09 24.29 8.18
C ASN A 244 -6.59 23.48 6.96
N ASN A 245 -6.33 22.18 6.88
CA ASN A 245 -6.78 21.31 5.79
C ASN A 245 -7.82 20.29 6.32
N PRO A 246 -9.13 20.61 6.24
CA PRO A 246 -10.16 19.76 6.81
C PRO A 246 -10.23 18.37 6.17
N THR A 247 -9.88 18.22 4.89
CA THR A 247 -9.88 16.93 4.19
C THR A 247 -8.86 15.98 4.80
N VAL A 248 -7.61 16.45 4.97
CA VAL A 248 -6.53 15.64 5.57
C VAL A 248 -6.88 15.24 7.01
N ILE A 249 -7.43 16.17 7.80
CA ILE A 249 -7.87 15.90 9.17
C ILE A 249 -8.95 14.82 9.21
N VAL A 250 -9.98 14.93 8.36
CA VAL A 250 -11.08 13.96 8.32
C VAL A 250 -10.56 12.58 7.93
N GLU A 251 -9.74 12.45 6.88
CA GLU A 251 -9.21 11.14 6.48
C GLU A 251 -8.32 10.52 7.55
N ALA A 252 -7.48 11.33 8.20
CA ALA A 252 -6.67 10.88 9.32
C ALA A 252 -7.57 10.36 10.47
N MET A 253 -8.63 11.09 10.83
CA MET A 253 -9.55 10.71 11.92
C MET A 253 -10.34 9.45 11.59
N GLU A 254 -10.86 9.32 10.36
CA GLU A 254 -11.58 8.12 9.93
C GLU A 254 -10.66 6.91 9.88
N THR A 255 -9.39 7.09 9.52
CA THR A 255 -8.38 6.01 9.57
C THR A 255 -8.19 5.50 11.00
N ILE A 256 -8.02 6.40 11.98
CA ILE A 256 -7.94 5.99 13.39
C ILE A 256 -9.24 5.35 13.86
N PHE A 257 -10.38 5.91 13.48
CA PHE A 257 -11.67 5.34 13.85
C PHE A 257 -11.77 3.87 13.38
N VAL A 258 -11.46 3.59 12.11
CA VAL A 258 -11.45 2.22 11.59
C VAL A 258 -10.48 1.34 12.37
N MET A 259 -9.25 1.81 12.58
CA MET A 259 -8.23 1.10 13.37
C MET A 259 -8.69 0.76 14.79
N LEU A 260 -9.42 1.65 15.46
CA LEU A 260 -9.96 1.42 16.80
C LEU A 260 -11.16 0.45 16.80
N SER A 261 -12.00 0.52 15.77
CA SER A 261 -13.21 -0.29 15.68
C SER A 261 -12.96 -1.72 15.19
N THR A 262 -11.97 -1.94 14.32
CA THR A 262 -11.69 -3.29 13.78
C THR A 262 -10.71 -4.06 14.66
N SER A 263 -9.70 -3.38 15.22
CA SER A 263 -8.55 -4.08 15.80
C SER A 263 -8.56 -4.15 17.31
N SER A 264 -8.75 -5.37 17.81
CA SER A 264 -8.59 -5.65 19.23
C SER A 264 -7.13 -5.44 19.71
N CYS A 265 -6.16 -5.65 18.82
CA CYS A 265 -4.73 -5.44 19.07
C CYS A 265 -4.38 -3.96 19.13
N LEU A 266 -4.88 -3.15 18.17
CA LEU A 266 -4.63 -1.72 18.17
C LEU A 266 -5.27 -1.05 19.37
N ASN A 267 -6.44 -1.50 19.84
CA ASN A 267 -7.04 -1.00 21.07
C ASN A 267 -6.07 -1.08 22.25
N ARG A 268 -5.34 -2.20 22.41
CA ARG A 268 -4.43 -2.38 23.55
C ARG A 268 -3.21 -1.44 23.50
N VAL A 269 -2.66 -1.23 22.31
CA VAL A 269 -1.50 -0.34 22.13
C VAL A 269 -1.91 1.13 22.13
N PHE A 270 -3.09 1.43 21.56
CA PHE A 270 -3.68 2.75 21.64
C PHE A 270 -3.93 3.16 23.09
N LEU A 271 -4.30 2.28 24.02
CA LEU A 271 -4.46 2.66 25.44
C LEU A 271 -3.20 3.32 26.04
N VAL A 272 -2.01 2.89 25.63
CA VAL A 272 -0.74 3.45 26.13
C VAL A 272 -0.45 4.82 25.50
N GLY A 273 -0.77 4.99 24.21
CA GLY A 273 -0.63 6.28 23.49
C GLY A 273 -1.86 7.19 23.55
N GLN A 274 -2.95 6.74 24.16
CA GLN A 274 -4.30 7.30 24.02
C GLN A 274 -4.39 8.71 24.60
N THR A 275 -3.64 8.97 25.68
CA THR A 275 -3.63 10.28 26.33
C THR A 275 -3.23 11.36 25.34
N ASN A 276 -2.18 11.13 24.54
CA ASN A 276 -1.71 12.12 23.58
C ASN A 276 -2.72 12.35 22.45
N ILE A 277 -3.19 11.28 21.80
CA ILE A 277 -4.11 11.40 20.66
C ILE A 277 -5.44 12.00 21.11
N ARG A 278 -5.99 11.51 22.23
CA ARG A 278 -7.24 12.02 22.80
C ARG A 278 -7.12 13.49 23.15
N ASN A 279 -6.01 13.92 23.74
CA ASN A 279 -5.77 15.33 24.05
C ASN A 279 -5.66 16.18 22.78
N VAL A 280 -4.92 15.72 21.76
CA VAL A 280 -4.81 16.41 20.47
C VAL A 280 -6.18 16.53 19.80
N VAL A 281 -6.96 15.44 19.73
CA VAL A 281 -8.30 15.44 19.12
C VAL A 281 -9.27 16.30 19.92
N ALA A 282 -9.24 16.23 21.26
CA ALA A 282 -10.08 17.05 22.12
C ALA A 282 -9.80 18.55 21.97
N ASN A 283 -8.52 18.92 21.86
CA ASN A 283 -8.09 20.31 21.69
C ASN A 283 -8.19 20.81 20.25
N LEU A 284 -8.41 19.93 19.26
CA LEU A 284 -8.56 20.33 17.87
C LEU A 284 -9.81 21.21 17.69
N VAL A 285 -9.62 22.46 17.25
CA VAL A 285 -10.72 23.36 16.92
C VAL A 285 -11.25 22.97 15.53
N PRO A 286 -12.52 22.55 15.40
CA PRO A 286 -13.04 22.08 14.12
C PRO A 286 -13.23 23.24 13.14
N SER A 287 -12.47 23.23 12.04
CA SER A 287 -12.55 24.23 10.96
C SER A 287 -13.73 24.01 10.00
N SER A 288 -14.36 22.83 10.02
CA SER A 288 -15.51 22.49 9.17
C SER A 288 -16.52 21.58 9.88
N PRO A 289 -17.78 21.48 9.39
CA PRO A 289 -18.76 20.53 9.91
C PRO A 289 -18.28 19.07 9.83
N ALA A 290 -17.58 18.69 8.75
CA ALA A 290 -17.06 17.34 8.58
C ALA A 290 -16.01 17.00 9.67
N VAL A 291 -15.08 17.93 9.94
CA VAL A 291 -14.09 17.77 11.03
C VAL A 291 -14.79 17.65 12.38
N ARG A 292 -15.86 18.43 12.62
CA ARG A 292 -16.65 18.33 13.87
C ARG A 292 -17.30 16.95 14.04
N ILE A 293 -17.90 16.42 12.97
CA ILE A 293 -18.55 15.10 12.98
C ILE A 293 -17.52 13.99 13.22
N SER A 294 -16.42 13.96 12.45
CA SER A 294 -15.38 12.95 12.61
C SER A 294 -14.68 13.05 13.97
N LYS A 295 -14.44 14.26 14.48
CA LYS A 295 -13.94 14.48 15.86
C LYS A 295 -14.87 13.86 16.89
N GLN A 296 -16.18 14.16 16.80
CA GLN A 296 -17.16 13.64 17.76
C GLN A 296 -17.24 12.11 17.70
N LYS A 297 -17.33 11.55 16.49
CA LYS A 297 -17.35 10.11 16.25
C LYS A 297 -16.13 9.42 16.85
N LEU A 298 -14.93 9.97 16.62
CA LEU A 298 -13.69 9.43 17.15
C LEU A 298 -13.61 9.51 18.69
N LEU A 299 -14.05 10.63 19.28
CA LEU A 299 -14.09 10.78 20.74
C LEU A 299 -15.07 9.81 21.40
N GLU A 300 -16.22 9.56 20.78
CA GLU A 300 -17.16 8.54 21.27
C GLU A 300 -16.57 7.12 21.15
N GLU A 301 -15.88 6.81 20.05
CA GLU A 301 -15.19 5.53 19.91
C GLU A 301 -14.13 5.33 20.98
N MET A 302 -13.31 6.36 21.25
CA MET A 302 -12.28 6.32 22.29
C MET A 302 -12.84 6.17 23.72
N LYS A 303 -14.14 6.43 23.94
CA LYS A 303 -14.80 6.16 25.24
C LYS A 303 -15.23 4.70 25.40
N ARG A 304 -15.37 3.92 24.31
CA ARG A 304 -15.82 2.51 24.36
C ARG A 304 -14.80 1.52 24.96
N PRO A 305 -13.46 1.62 24.73
CA PRO A 305 -12.49 0.65 25.21
C PRO A 305 -12.50 0.42 26.72
N SER A 306 -12.83 1.43 27.51
CA SER A 306 -13.00 1.29 28.97
C SER A 306 -14.10 0.28 29.35
N GLN A 307 -15.15 0.17 28.53
CA GLN A 307 -16.26 -0.76 28.76
C GLN A 307 -15.91 -2.19 28.31
N ILE A 308 -15.18 -2.33 27.19
CA ILE A 308 -14.80 -3.66 26.66
C ILE A 308 -13.73 -4.32 27.54
N LEU A 309 -12.74 -3.56 28.00
CA LEU A 309 -11.73 -4.06 28.94
C LEU A 309 -12.36 -4.40 30.29
N SER A 310 -13.27 -3.56 30.79
CA SER A 310 -14.03 -3.87 32.01
C SER A 310 -14.85 -5.15 31.86
N ARG A 311 -15.47 -5.39 30.70
CA ARG A 311 -16.21 -6.64 30.43
C ARG A 311 -15.29 -7.86 30.29
N ARG A 312 -14.12 -7.72 29.66
CA ARG A 312 -13.13 -8.81 29.57
C ARG A 312 -12.54 -9.16 30.93
N HIS A 313 -12.16 -8.16 31.74
CA HIS A 313 -11.69 -8.40 33.11
C HIS A 313 -12.77 -9.04 33.98
N ALA A 314 -14.01 -8.56 33.90
CA ALA A 314 -15.14 -9.18 34.59
C ALA A 314 -15.34 -10.64 34.14
N ALA A 315 -15.31 -10.94 32.84
CA ALA A 315 -15.45 -12.30 32.34
C ALA A 315 -14.30 -13.22 32.77
N THR A 316 -13.04 -12.76 32.76
CA THR A 316 -11.91 -13.55 33.27
C THR A 316 -11.98 -13.76 34.78
N SER A 317 -12.41 -12.77 35.56
CA SER A 317 -12.61 -12.92 37.01
C SER A 317 -13.73 -13.92 37.33
N THR A 318 -14.81 -13.95 36.54
CA THR A 318 -15.88 -14.95 36.68
C THR A 318 -15.41 -16.36 36.33
N VAL A 319 -14.56 -16.52 35.31
CA VAL A 319 -13.97 -17.83 34.96
C VAL A 319 -13.00 -18.29 36.05
N SER A 320 -12.18 -17.39 36.62
CA SER A 320 -11.31 -17.71 37.75
C SER A 320 -12.09 -18.06 39.02
N SER A 321 -13.25 -17.43 39.28
CA SER A 321 -14.10 -17.81 40.42
C SER A 321 -14.80 -19.16 40.23
N LEU A 322 -15.14 -19.54 38.99
CA LEU A 322 -15.74 -20.84 38.68
C LEU A 322 -14.71 -21.98 38.69
N SER A 323 -13.44 -21.70 38.40
CA SER A 323 -12.35 -22.69 38.48
C SER A 323 -12.03 -23.14 39.92
N GLY A 324 -12.54 -22.45 40.94
CA GLY A 324 -12.40 -22.82 42.36
C GLY A 324 -13.47 -23.79 42.88
N GLN A 325 -14.47 -24.16 42.06
CA GLN A 325 -15.57 -25.05 42.45
C GLN A 325 -15.65 -26.33 41.60
N LEU A 326 -14.51 -26.81 41.09
CA LEU A 326 -14.46 -28.15 40.52
C LEU A 326 -14.40 -29.20 41.65
N PRO A 327 -15.37 -30.11 41.76
CA PRO A 327 -15.33 -31.18 42.74
C PRO A 327 -14.15 -32.11 42.47
N ALA A 328 -13.46 -32.53 43.54
CA ALA A 328 -12.29 -33.39 43.51
C ALA A 328 -12.47 -34.60 42.57
N ALA A 329 -11.53 -34.74 41.63
CA ALA A 329 -11.53 -35.79 40.63
C ALA A 329 -11.48 -37.20 41.25
N ARG A 330 -12.28 -38.10 40.68
CA ARG A 330 -12.23 -39.56 40.89
C ARG A 330 -10.86 -40.12 40.47
N PRO A 331 -10.36 -41.19 41.14
CA PRO A 331 -9.10 -41.82 40.79
C PRO A 331 -9.23 -42.58 39.46
N SER A 332 -8.21 -42.43 38.60
CA SER A 332 -8.06 -43.13 37.32
C SER A 332 -7.76 -44.61 37.51
N PRO A 333 -8.26 -45.52 36.64
CA PRO A 333 -7.85 -46.90 36.63
C PRO A 333 -6.59 -47.13 35.78
N THR A 334 -5.92 -48.20 36.17
CA THR A 334 -4.58 -48.65 35.82
C THR A 334 -4.43 -49.11 34.37
N LEU A 335 -3.23 -48.85 33.84
CA LEU A 335 -2.56 -49.44 32.67
C LEU A 335 -2.88 -50.93 32.42
N ARG A 336 -3.09 -51.30 31.15
CA ARG A 336 -2.58 -52.55 30.58
C ARG A 336 -2.48 -52.54 29.05
N GLU A 337 -1.28 -52.86 28.58
CA GLU A 337 -0.85 -53.56 27.34
C GLU A 337 -1.61 -53.33 26.01
N GLN A 338 -0.90 -52.81 25.00
CA GLN A 338 -0.56 -53.58 23.79
C GLN A 338 0.52 -52.87 22.96
N GLN A 339 1.65 -53.58 22.79
CA GLN A 339 2.64 -53.40 21.72
C GLN A 339 2.13 -54.12 20.48
N GLU A 340 2.37 -53.55 19.29
CA GLU A 340 2.76 -54.19 18.02
C GLU A 340 2.85 -53.05 16.98
N GLU A 341 4.07 -52.72 16.57
CA GLU A 341 4.66 -53.03 15.25
C GLU A 341 4.42 -51.88 14.25
N ASP A 342 5.52 -51.26 13.83
CA ASP A 342 5.80 -50.87 12.44
C ASP A 342 7.16 -50.15 12.37
N GLU A 343 8.20 -50.94 12.11
CA GLU A 343 9.42 -50.48 11.45
C GLU A 343 9.19 -50.50 9.93
N GLU A 344 9.41 -49.40 9.22
CA GLU A 344 10.21 -49.38 7.98
C GLU A 344 10.37 -47.96 7.42
N GLY A 345 11.56 -47.66 6.88
CA GLY A 345 11.71 -46.56 5.91
C GLY A 345 12.69 -45.42 6.26
N LYS A 346 13.92 -45.71 6.71
CA LYS A 346 15.01 -44.72 6.67
C LYS A 346 15.78 -44.81 5.35
N ASN A 347 15.43 -43.91 4.43
CA ASN A 347 16.13 -43.65 3.19
C ASN A 347 17.33 -42.72 3.44
N LYS A 348 18.56 -43.21 3.25
CA LYS A 348 19.79 -42.39 3.20
C LYS A 348 20.67 -42.86 2.06
N ASN A 349 20.59 -42.15 0.94
CA ASN A 349 21.55 -42.18 -0.15
C ASN A 349 21.88 -40.74 -0.55
N SER A 350 23.10 -40.27 -0.25
CA SER A 350 23.87 -39.45 -1.18
C SER A 350 25.29 -39.23 -0.68
N SER A 351 26.19 -39.66 -1.53
CA SER A 351 27.64 -39.62 -1.40
C SER A 351 28.22 -38.32 -1.93
N GLN A 352 29.34 -37.93 -1.30
CA GLN A 352 30.53 -37.24 -1.80
C GLN A 352 30.62 -36.82 -3.29
N SER A 353 31.02 -35.56 -3.52
CA SER A 353 32.23 -35.16 -4.29
C SER A 353 32.62 -33.71 -3.89
N MET A 354 33.75 -33.47 -3.22
CA MET A 354 35.08 -33.09 -3.74
C MET A 354 35.15 -32.53 -5.17
N VAL A 355 35.38 -31.21 -5.30
CA VAL A 355 36.28 -30.60 -6.30
C VAL A 355 36.97 -29.36 -5.70
N SER A 356 38.29 -29.35 -5.82
CA SER A 356 39.26 -28.31 -5.45
C SER A 356 39.43 -27.26 -6.55
N GLY A 357 39.87 -26.05 -6.21
CA GLY A 357 40.45 -25.12 -7.19
C GLY A 357 40.56 -23.66 -6.72
N PRO A 358 41.77 -23.12 -6.51
CA PRO A 358 42.00 -21.74 -6.06
C PRO A 358 42.38 -20.81 -7.21
N THR A 359 41.93 -19.55 -7.17
CA THR A 359 42.55 -18.44 -7.93
C THR A 359 42.25 -17.11 -7.24
N ALA A 360 43.32 -16.38 -6.88
CA ALA A 360 43.53 -14.94 -7.10
C ALA A 360 44.47 -14.34 -6.04
N GLU A 361 45.77 -14.41 -6.32
CA GLU A 361 46.71 -13.35 -5.95
C GLU A 361 46.57 -12.24 -7.00
N THR A 362 46.42 -10.99 -6.59
CA THR A 362 47.41 -9.92 -6.80
C THR A 362 46.81 -8.57 -6.40
N SER A 363 47.43 -8.01 -5.37
CA SER A 363 47.51 -6.60 -5.05
C SER A 363 48.12 -5.80 -6.19
N GLU A 364 47.64 -4.58 -6.44
CA GLU A 364 48.50 -3.40 -6.62
C GLU A 364 47.68 -2.10 -6.70
N SER A 365 48.18 -1.09 -5.96
CA SER A 365 48.24 0.36 -6.21
C SER A 365 47.04 1.07 -6.87
N SER A 366 46.64 2.30 -6.54
CA SER A 366 47.40 3.47 -6.12
C SER A 366 46.39 4.58 -5.79
N THR A 367 46.60 5.28 -4.69
CA THR A 367 46.11 6.64 -4.44
C THR A 367 46.62 7.61 -5.51
N PRO A 368 45.88 8.71 -5.78
CA PRO A 368 46.52 9.98 -5.49
C PRO A 368 45.60 11.02 -4.84
N SER A 369 46.26 11.75 -3.94
CA SER A 369 45.92 13.05 -3.37
C SER A 369 45.82 14.15 -4.43
N SER A 370 44.83 15.03 -4.28
CA SER A 370 44.88 16.46 -4.63
C SER A 370 43.63 17.13 -4.03
N SER A 371 43.67 17.88 -2.93
CA SER A 371 44.16 19.26 -2.80
C SER A 371 43.85 20.17 -3.99
N SER A 372 42.65 20.76 -4.02
CA SER A 372 42.47 22.07 -4.66
C SER A 372 41.33 22.87 -4.03
N ARG A 373 41.77 23.75 -3.14
CA ARG A 373 41.13 24.95 -2.62
C ARG A 373 40.79 25.90 -3.77
N LYS A 374 39.53 26.32 -3.95
CA LYS A 374 39.10 27.55 -4.66
C LYS A 374 37.64 27.85 -4.31
N LYS A 375 37.41 28.81 -3.40
CA LYS A 375 36.98 30.20 -3.69
C LYS A 375 35.50 30.29 -4.07
N SER A 376 34.69 30.57 -3.04
CA SER A 376 33.34 31.14 -3.14
C SER A 376 33.37 32.50 -3.83
N PRO A 377 32.42 32.81 -4.74
CA PRO A 377 32.11 34.18 -5.12
C PRO A 377 31.02 34.78 -4.21
N PRO A 378 30.96 36.11 -4.08
CA PRO A 378 30.14 36.81 -3.11
C PRO A 378 28.66 36.85 -3.50
N GLN A 379 27.80 36.79 -2.48
CA GLN A 379 26.39 37.14 -2.57
C GLN A 379 26.26 38.64 -2.86
N SER A 380 25.60 38.98 -3.98
CA SER A 380 25.10 40.32 -4.26
C SER A 380 23.56 40.26 -4.28
N SER A 381 22.95 40.79 -3.24
CA SER A 381 21.52 41.09 -3.16
C SER A 381 21.18 42.30 -4.04
N PRO A 382 20.08 42.27 -4.82
CA PRO A 382 19.41 43.48 -5.26
C PRO A 382 18.20 43.80 -4.36
N PRO A 383 17.73 45.06 -4.38
CA PRO A 383 16.89 45.63 -3.35
C PRO A 383 15.43 45.19 -3.45
N GLU A 384 14.79 45.16 -2.28
CA GLU A 384 13.34 45.10 -2.12
C GLU A 384 12.70 46.32 -2.78
N ASP A 385 11.87 46.08 -3.79
CA ASP A 385 10.96 47.10 -4.30
C ASP A 385 9.52 46.68 -3.98
N SER A 386 8.94 47.49 -3.10
CA SER A 386 7.60 47.39 -2.57
C SER A 386 6.58 47.92 -3.57
N THR A 387 5.79 47.05 -4.19
CA THR A 387 4.49 47.44 -4.75
C THR A 387 3.39 46.45 -4.35
N SER A 388 2.66 46.91 -3.34
CA SER A 388 1.24 46.61 -3.10
C SER A 388 0.44 46.54 -4.40
N GLN A 389 -0.16 45.38 -4.68
CA GLN A 389 -1.46 45.29 -5.34
C GLN A 389 -2.05 43.88 -5.13
N GLN A 390 -3.06 43.81 -4.25
CA GLN A 390 -3.92 42.65 -4.05
C GLN A 390 -5.17 42.72 -4.96
N PRO A 391 -5.93 41.62 -5.13
CA PRO A 391 -6.26 41.10 -6.45
C PRO A 391 -7.75 41.19 -6.76
N THR A 392 -8.11 41.54 -8.00
CA THR A 392 -9.44 41.19 -8.53
C THR A 392 -9.35 40.84 -10.01
N LYS A 393 -9.78 39.60 -10.33
CA LYS A 393 -10.17 39.03 -11.65
C LYS A 393 -9.42 37.75 -12.02
N ALA A 394 -9.68 36.67 -11.27
CA ALA A 394 -9.35 35.30 -11.68
C ALA A 394 -10.51 34.33 -11.37
N LYS A 395 -11.72 34.65 -11.84
CA LYS A 395 -12.91 33.78 -11.71
C LYS A 395 -13.68 33.53 -13.02
N ARG A 396 -13.04 33.65 -14.20
CA ARG A 396 -13.77 33.51 -15.47
C ARG A 396 -13.04 32.82 -16.63
N ALA A 397 -12.19 31.84 -16.36
CA ALA A 397 -11.48 31.09 -17.41
C ALA A 397 -11.56 29.55 -17.25
N PHE A 398 -12.72 29.02 -16.86
CA PHE A 398 -12.93 27.56 -16.76
C PHE A 398 -14.27 27.08 -17.34
N ARG A 399 -14.76 27.71 -18.41
CA ARG A 399 -16.04 27.33 -19.05
C ARG A 399 -16.07 27.26 -20.57
N PHE A 400 -14.93 27.17 -21.24
CA PHE A 400 -14.92 27.01 -22.70
C PHE A 400 -13.88 25.98 -23.13
N PHE A 401 -14.18 24.71 -22.90
CA PHE A 401 -13.76 23.60 -23.75
C PHE A 401 -14.80 22.48 -23.61
N ARG A 402 -15.94 22.68 -24.27
CA ARG A 402 -16.93 21.64 -24.57
C ARG A 402 -17.44 21.85 -25.99
N LYS A 403 -16.54 21.58 -26.91
CA LYS A 403 -16.68 21.05 -28.28
C LYS A 403 -15.30 20.48 -28.63
#